data_AF-A0A7L0PHZ7-F1
#
_entry.id   AF-A0A7L0PHZ7-F1
#
_cell.length_a   1.000
_cell.length_b   1.000
_cell.length_c   1.000
_cell.angle_alpha   90.00
_cell.angle_beta   90.00
_cell.angle_gamma   90.00
#
_symmetry.space_group_name_H-M   'P 1'
#
loop_
_entity.id
_entity.type
_entity.pdbx_description
1 polymer ?
#
loop_
_entity_poly.entity_id
_entity_poly.type
_entity_poly.pdbx_seq_one_letter_code
_entity_poly.pdbx_strand_id
1 'polypeptide(L)'
;IANGDRQSPIDIKTKEVKKDASLGTLGITWKPSTCKEIVNVGHSFHVNFEDKDNQSVLTGGPLTGTYRLRQFHFHWGQTDEQGSEHTVDGRKYASEVESMKKKSKSSFQSPVTYIIPRKKKAYVDSFDNYFIFFYLQLGLCNENLKGVLKALDSVKTKQAPFSDFDPSSLLPKSMDYWTYNGSLTHPPLHESVIWIILKDPITISSE
;
A
#
# COMPACT_ATOMS: atom_id res chain seq x y z
N ILE A 1 20.83 5.76 -9.71
CA ILE A 1 19.64 5.48 -10.55
C ILE A 1 19.36 4.00 -10.40
N ALA A 2 18.16 3.62 -9.94
CA ALA A 2 17.76 2.23 -9.91
C ALA A 2 17.31 1.81 -11.30
N ASN A 3 18.03 0.85 -11.88
CA ASN A 3 17.86 0.42 -13.28
C ASN A 3 17.33 -1.03 -13.33
N GLY A 4 16.42 -1.36 -12.42
CA GLY A 4 15.76 -2.67 -12.40
C GLY A 4 14.67 -2.78 -13.49
N ASP A 5 14.34 -4.00 -13.90
CA ASP A 5 13.33 -4.26 -14.94
C ASP A 5 11.88 -4.19 -14.39
N ARG A 6 11.72 -4.19 -13.06
CA ARG A 6 10.42 -4.18 -12.36
C ARG A 6 10.37 -3.10 -11.29
N GLN A 7 10.91 -1.92 -11.60
CA GLN A 7 10.84 -0.77 -10.70
C GLN A 7 9.43 -0.18 -10.67
N SER A 8 9.07 0.35 -9.51
CA SER A 8 7.85 1.09 -9.23
C SER A 8 8.20 2.54 -8.86
N PRO A 9 7.27 3.51 -9.01
CA PRO A 9 5.90 3.37 -9.52
C PRO A 9 5.85 3.22 -11.06
N ILE A 10 4.66 2.95 -11.59
CA ILE A 10 4.39 2.89 -13.04
C ILE A 10 3.19 3.76 -13.44
N ASP A 11 3.11 4.08 -14.73
CA ASP A 11 1.88 4.58 -15.36
C ASP A 11 0.99 3.41 -15.79
N ILE A 12 -0.21 3.32 -15.22
CA ILE A 12 -1.21 2.32 -15.59
C ILE A 12 -1.92 2.80 -16.85
N LYS A 13 -1.48 2.29 -18.00
CA LYS A 13 -2.14 2.53 -19.28
C LYS A 13 -3.34 1.61 -19.43
N THR A 14 -4.55 2.13 -19.25
CA THR A 14 -5.77 1.32 -19.17
C THR A 14 -6.04 0.51 -20.45
N LYS A 15 -5.56 1.00 -21.60
CA LYS A 15 -5.64 0.29 -22.90
C LYS A 15 -4.74 -0.94 -22.99
N GLU A 16 -3.68 -1.02 -22.18
CA GLU A 16 -2.73 -2.13 -22.15
C GLU A 16 -3.05 -3.16 -21.04
N VAL A 17 -3.96 -2.80 -20.13
CA VAL A 17 -4.39 -3.67 -19.02
C VAL A 17 -5.12 -4.89 -19.56
N LYS A 18 -4.70 -6.07 -19.09
CA LYS A 18 -5.35 -7.35 -19.39
C LYS A 18 -6.28 -7.74 -18.24
N LYS A 19 -7.56 -7.93 -18.54
CA LYS A 19 -8.50 -8.48 -17.57
C LYS A 19 -8.16 -9.94 -17.30
N ASP A 20 -7.99 -10.28 -16.03
CA ASP A 20 -7.79 -11.65 -15.57
C ASP A 20 -8.97 -12.06 -14.68
N ALA A 21 -9.75 -13.03 -15.14
CA ALA A 21 -10.92 -13.52 -14.42
C ALA A 21 -10.55 -14.43 -13.23
N SER A 22 -9.31 -14.91 -13.15
CA SER A 22 -8.84 -15.79 -12.06
C SER A 22 -8.50 -15.03 -10.78
N LEU A 23 -8.29 -13.71 -10.88
CA LEU A 23 -7.86 -12.86 -9.78
C LEU A 23 -8.83 -12.85 -8.58
N GLY A 24 -10.13 -13.06 -8.77
CA GLY A 24 -11.10 -13.07 -7.67
C GLY A 24 -11.13 -11.75 -6.86
N THR A 25 -11.80 -11.80 -5.71
CA THR A 25 -12.04 -10.63 -4.83
C THR A 25 -11.00 -10.50 -3.72
N LEU A 26 -10.76 -9.27 -3.27
CA LEU A 26 -9.96 -8.99 -2.07
C LEU A 26 -10.79 -9.20 -0.80
N GLY A 27 -10.26 -9.97 0.14
CA GLY A 27 -10.81 -10.11 1.48
C GLY A 27 -10.01 -9.25 2.47
N ILE A 28 -10.59 -8.14 2.92
CA ILE A 28 -9.95 -7.22 3.87
C ILE A 28 -10.70 -7.25 5.20
N THR A 29 -9.96 -7.41 6.29
CA THR A 29 -10.48 -7.28 7.65
C THR A 29 -9.44 -6.54 8.45
N TRP A 30 -9.68 -5.26 8.76
CA TRP A 30 -8.78 -4.48 9.59
C TRP A 30 -9.51 -3.99 10.83
N LYS A 31 -8.90 -4.19 12.01
CA LYS A 31 -9.52 -3.85 13.30
C LYS A 31 -8.88 -2.59 13.88
N PRO A 32 -9.68 -1.60 14.34
CA PRO A 32 -9.17 -0.41 15.01
C PRO A 32 -8.27 -0.74 16.21
N SER A 33 -8.58 -1.83 16.93
CA SER A 33 -7.81 -2.31 18.08
C SER A 33 -6.36 -2.69 17.79
N THR A 34 -5.97 -2.77 16.52
CA THR A 34 -4.58 -3.02 16.11
C THR A 34 -3.79 -1.74 15.91
N CYS A 35 -4.42 -0.56 15.86
CA CYS A 35 -3.72 0.71 15.72
C CYS A 35 -2.87 0.98 16.97
N LYS A 36 -1.59 1.34 16.78
CA LYS A 36 -0.61 1.40 17.88
C LYS A 36 -0.04 2.80 18.07
N GLU A 37 0.59 3.34 17.03
CA GLU A 37 1.38 4.55 17.11
C GLU A 37 1.46 5.25 15.77
N ILE A 38 1.70 6.56 15.83
CA ILE A 38 2.06 7.38 14.69
C ILE A 38 3.49 7.87 14.86
N VAL A 39 4.27 7.83 13.78
CA VAL A 39 5.70 8.09 13.79
C VAL A 39 6.07 9.00 12.62
N ASN A 40 6.70 10.13 12.90
CA ASN A 40 7.34 10.93 11.87
C ASN A 40 8.72 10.35 11.54
N VAL A 41 8.93 9.97 10.28
CA VAL A 41 10.18 9.34 9.79
C VAL A 41 11.04 10.31 8.97
N GLY A 42 10.76 11.61 9.08
CA GLY A 42 11.48 12.70 8.42
C GLY A 42 11.04 12.99 6.99
N HIS A 43 10.78 11.95 6.20
CA HIS A 43 10.35 12.06 4.79
C HIS A 43 8.90 11.64 4.54
N SER A 44 8.25 11.08 5.56
CA SER A 44 6.82 10.78 5.60
C SER A 44 6.40 10.62 7.07
N PHE A 45 5.16 10.21 7.32
CA PHE A 45 4.72 9.70 8.61
C PHE A 45 4.10 8.32 8.44
N HIS A 46 4.30 7.47 9.44
CA HIS A 46 3.79 6.11 9.47
C HIS A 46 2.76 5.97 10.58
N VAL A 47 1.61 5.39 10.27
CA VAL A 47 0.71 4.85 11.29
C VAL A 47 0.96 3.34 11.35
N ASN A 48 1.45 2.86 12.48
CA ASN A 48 1.83 1.48 12.70
C ASN A 48 0.73 0.69 13.42
N PHE A 49 0.65 -0.60 13.10
CA PHE A 49 -0.30 -1.55 13.63
C PHE A 49 0.38 -2.74 14.29
N GLU A 50 -0.26 -3.31 15.31
CA GLU A 50 0.10 -4.60 15.89
C GLU A 50 -0.10 -5.73 14.87
N ASP A 51 0.96 -6.46 14.53
CA ASP A 51 0.96 -7.53 13.50
C ASP A 51 1.31 -8.93 14.06
N LYS A 52 1.19 -9.11 15.38
CA LYS A 52 1.52 -10.36 16.08
C LYS A 52 0.57 -11.52 15.73
N ASP A 53 -0.68 -11.22 15.40
CA ASP A 53 -1.74 -12.18 15.06
C ASP A 53 -2.49 -11.77 13.77
N ASN A 54 -3.58 -12.48 13.46
CA ASN A 54 -4.37 -12.26 12.24
C ASN A 54 -5.59 -11.32 12.47
N GLN A 55 -5.53 -10.40 13.43
CA GLN A 55 -6.64 -9.47 13.67
C GLN A 55 -6.89 -8.51 12.51
N SER A 56 -5.82 -8.02 11.87
CA SER A 56 -5.87 -7.12 10.71
C SER A 56 -5.18 -7.74 9.51
N VAL A 57 -5.95 -8.28 8.56
CA VAL A 57 -5.45 -9.07 7.45
C VAL A 57 -6.03 -8.69 6.09
N LEU A 58 -5.27 -9.04 5.06
CA LEU A 58 -5.61 -9.04 3.65
C LEU A 58 -5.46 -10.48 3.10
N THR A 59 -6.41 -10.91 2.30
CA THR A 59 -6.46 -12.23 1.64
C THR A 59 -7.12 -12.10 0.25
N GLY A 60 -7.07 -13.18 -0.54
CA GLY A 60 -7.70 -13.21 -1.86
C GLY A 60 -6.93 -12.39 -2.90
N GLY A 61 -7.58 -12.10 -4.01
CA GLY A 61 -6.92 -11.41 -5.12
C GLY A 61 -5.74 -12.21 -5.70
N PRO A 62 -4.62 -11.55 -6.06
CA PRO A 62 -3.40 -12.21 -6.55
C PRO A 62 -2.60 -12.92 -5.44
N LEU A 63 -3.11 -12.96 -4.21
CA LEU A 63 -2.33 -13.36 -3.04
C LEU A 63 -2.45 -14.86 -2.77
N THR A 64 -1.30 -15.50 -2.54
CA THR A 64 -1.22 -16.94 -2.19
C THR A 64 -1.34 -17.23 -0.70
N GLY A 65 -1.72 -16.24 0.11
CA GLY A 65 -1.75 -16.40 1.57
C GLY A 65 -2.39 -15.24 2.31
N THR A 66 -2.20 -15.23 3.62
CA THR A 66 -2.73 -14.20 4.52
C THR A 66 -1.65 -13.19 4.84
N TYR A 67 -1.98 -11.92 4.67
CA TYR A 67 -1.07 -10.79 4.83
C TYR A 67 -1.55 -9.89 5.95
N ARG A 68 -0.69 -9.60 6.93
CA ARG A 68 -1.06 -8.77 8.09
C ARG A 68 -0.77 -7.31 7.81
N LEU A 69 -1.71 -6.43 8.15
CA LEU A 69 -1.50 -4.99 8.13
C LEU A 69 -0.42 -4.63 9.14
N ARG A 70 0.62 -3.93 8.69
CA ARG A 70 1.72 -3.50 9.55
C ARG A 70 1.76 -2.00 9.70
N GLN A 71 1.53 -1.28 8.60
CA GLN A 71 1.68 0.16 8.57
C GLN A 71 0.94 0.74 7.35
N PHE A 72 0.50 2.00 7.44
CA PHE A 72 0.26 2.82 6.26
C PHE A 72 0.98 4.16 6.35
N HIS A 73 1.25 4.74 5.19
CA HIS A 73 1.75 6.09 5.01
C HIS A 73 1.16 6.71 3.76
N PHE A 74 1.45 7.99 3.57
CA PHE A 74 1.06 8.75 2.40
C PHE A 74 2.30 9.23 1.67
N HIS A 75 2.19 9.30 0.36
CA HIS A 75 3.00 10.13 -0.52
C HIS A 75 2.15 11.32 -0.95
N TRP A 76 2.74 12.51 -0.96
CA TRP A 76 2.06 13.73 -1.36
C TRP A 76 3.01 14.68 -2.08
N GLY A 77 2.43 15.61 -2.83
CA GLY A 77 3.13 16.58 -3.65
C GLY A 77 3.30 17.92 -2.96
N GLN A 78 3.98 18.83 -3.66
CA GLN A 78 4.01 20.24 -3.27
C GLN A 78 2.68 20.95 -3.59
N THR A 79 1.90 20.42 -4.54
CA THR A 79 0.62 20.97 -4.96
C THR A 79 -0.40 19.84 -5.12
N ASP A 80 -1.68 20.20 -5.11
CA ASP A 80 -2.80 19.26 -5.14
C ASP A 80 -2.90 18.47 -6.45
N GLU A 81 -2.21 18.90 -7.51
CA GLU A 81 -2.24 18.24 -8.82
C GLU A 81 -1.23 17.09 -8.95
N GLN A 82 -0.29 16.93 -8.01
CA GLN A 82 0.88 16.07 -8.23
C GLN A 82 1.49 15.44 -6.97
N GLY A 83 0.76 14.56 -6.30
CA GLY A 83 1.30 13.83 -5.13
C GLY A 83 1.24 12.30 -5.17
N SER A 84 0.50 11.70 -6.10
CA SER A 84 0.58 10.25 -6.29
C SER A 84 1.89 9.83 -6.95
N GLU A 85 2.39 8.65 -6.58
CA GLU A 85 3.55 8.04 -7.21
C GLU A 85 3.13 7.36 -8.52
N HIS A 86 2.08 6.54 -8.46
CA HIS A 86 1.45 5.94 -9.64
C HIS A 86 0.61 6.96 -10.40
N THR A 87 0.45 6.71 -11.70
CA THR A 87 -0.47 7.44 -12.57
C THR A 87 -1.41 6.49 -13.31
N VAL A 88 -2.54 7.00 -13.78
CA VAL A 88 -3.49 6.26 -14.62
C VAL A 88 -3.69 7.03 -15.92
N ASP A 89 -3.28 6.48 -17.05
CA ASP A 89 -3.26 7.14 -18.36
C ASP A 89 -2.61 8.55 -18.28
N GLY A 90 -1.51 8.66 -17.55
CA GLY A 90 -0.77 9.91 -17.31
C GLY A 90 -1.42 10.87 -16.30
N ARG A 91 -2.62 10.56 -15.78
CA ARG A 91 -3.26 11.36 -14.73
C ARG A 91 -2.60 11.10 -13.37
N LYS A 92 -2.23 12.19 -12.69
CA LYS A 92 -1.80 12.21 -11.29
C LYS A 92 -2.96 12.50 -10.34
N TYR A 93 -2.79 12.09 -9.09
CA TYR A 93 -3.70 12.38 -7.98
C TYR A 93 -2.99 13.20 -6.91
N ALA A 94 -3.75 13.78 -5.97
CA ALA A 94 -3.25 14.69 -4.94
C ALA A 94 -2.32 13.99 -3.94
N SER A 95 -2.59 12.71 -3.65
CA SER A 95 -1.78 11.89 -2.76
C SER A 95 -2.03 10.40 -3.04
N GLU A 96 -1.13 9.55 -2.60
CA GLU A 96 -1.25 8.09 -2.67
C GLU A 96 -1.01 7.48 -1.29
N VAL A 97 -1.89 6.55 -0.89
CA VAL A 97 -1.74 5.84 0.37
C VAL A 97 -1.07 4.50 0.13
N GLU A 98 0.04 4.27 0.80
CA GLU A 98 0.78 3.01 0.75
C GLU A 98 0.63 2.27 2.06
N SER A 99 0.01 1.10 2.02
CA SER A 99 -0.17 0.27 3.20
C SER A 99 0.71 -0.98 3.11
N MET A 100 1.73 -1.09 3.96
CA MET A 100 2.65 -2.23 4.06
C MET A 100 2.02 -3.42 4.79
N LYS A 101 2.17 -4.61 4.21
CA LYS A 101 1.78 -5.89 4.80
C LYS A 101 2.90 -6.90 4.78
N LYS A 102 2.86 -7.82 5.75
CA LYS A 102 3.79 -8.95 5.88
C LYS A 102 3.07 -10.28 5.77
N LYS A 103 3.66 -11.25 5.06
CA LYS A 103 3.10 -12.61 5.01
C LYS A 103 3.03 -13.21 6.42
N SER A 104 1.86 -13.75 6.80
CA SER A 104 1.74 -14.48 8.06
C SER A 104 2.63 -15.72 8.03
N LYS A 105 3.48 -15.92 9.05
CA LYS A 105 4.32 -17.12 9.16
C LYS A 105 3.51 -18.43 9.20
N SER A 106 2.25 -18.38 9.66
CA SER A 106 1.36 -19.55 9.65
C SER A 106 0.83 -19.92 8.27
N SER A 107 1.00 -19.04 7.26
CA SER A 107 0.54 -19.24 5.89
C SER A 107 1.62 -19.85 4.98
N PHE A 108 2.47 -20.73 5.53
CA PHE A 108 3.55 -21.38 4.80
C PHE A 108 2.99 -22.31 3.70
N GLN A 109 2.74 -21.75 2.53
CA GLN A 109 2.72 -22.47 1.26
C GLN A 109 4.10 -22.35 0.62
N SER A 110 4.57 -23.46 0.05
CA SER A 110 5.89 -23.62 -0.57
C SER A 110 6.31 -22.41 -1.40
N PRO A 111 7.58 -21.97 -1.34
CA PRO A 111 8.06 -20.87 -2.16
C PRO A 111 7.87 -21.21 -3.65
N VAL A 112 7.17 -20.35 -4.39
CA VAL A 112 7.10 -20.44 -5.85
C VAL A 112 8.49 -20.04 -6.38
N THR A 113 9.22 -21.02 -6.90
CA THR A 113 10.55 -20.78 -7.46
C THR A 113 10.40 -20.38 -8.93
N TYR A 114 10.59 -19.09 -9.25
CA TYR A 114 10.77 -18.66 -10.63
C TYR A 114 12.26 -18.74 -10.99
N ILE A 115 12.61 -19.58 -11.97
CA ILE A 115 13.95 -19.60 -12.55
C ILE A 115 14.05 -18.41 -13.51
N ILE A 116 14.71 -17.32 -13.10
CA ILE A 116 15.03 -16.21 -14.01
C ILE A 116 16.22 -16.62 -14.89
N PRO A 117 16.08 -16.72 -16.22
CA PRO A 117 17.11 -17.29 -17.10
C PRO A 117 18.43 -16.51 -17.19
N ARG A 118 18.53 -15.31 -16.58
CA ARG A 118 19.64 -14.37 -16.83
C ARG A 118 20.73 -14.30 -15.76
N LYS A 119 20.58 -14.96 -14.59
CA LYS A 119 21.64 -15.00 -13.58
C LYS A 119 21.77 -16.41 -13.00
N LYS A 120 22.99 -16.97 -12.95
CA LYS A 120 23.33 -18.29 -12.37
C LYS A 120 23.18 -18.33 -10.83
N LYS A 121 22.09 -17.80 -10.29
CA LYS A 121 21.65 -17.95 -8.91
C LYS A 121 20.14 -18.04 -8.92
N ALA A 122 19.60 -19.13 -8.36
CA ALA A 122 18.18 -19.19 -8.02
C ALA A 122 17.92 -18.08 -7.00
N TYR A 123 17.23 -17.03 -7.42
CA TYR A 123 16.66 -16.06 -6.51
C TYR A 123 15.28 -16.62 -6.14
N VAL A 124 15.13 -17.02 -4.88
CA VAL A 124 13.78 -17.19 -4.34
C VAL A 124 13.32 -15.76 -4.05
N ASP A 125 12.55 -15.17 -4.96
CA ASP A 125 11.73 -14.00 -4.61
C ASP A 125 10.67 -14.50 -3.62
N SER A 126 11.03 -14.59 -2.33
CA SER A 126 10.00 -14.58 -1.30
C SER A 126 9.45 -13.16 -1.31
N PHE A 127 8.34 -12.97 -2.02
CA PHE A 127 7.46 -11.83 -1.79
C PHE A 127 7.00 -11.97 -0.33
N ASP A 128 7.78 -11.46 0.62
CA ASP A 128 7.46 -11.47 2.05
C ASP A 128 6.68 -10.20 2.43
N ASN A 129 6.71 -9.20 1.55
CA ASN A 129 6.06 -7.90 1.70
C ASN A 129 5.10 -7.63 0.54
N TYR A 130 3.94 -7.06 0.87
CA TYR A 130 2.89 -6.73 -0.09
C TYR A 130 2.32 -5.38 0.28
N PHE A 131 1.77 -4.70 -0.71
CA PHE A 131 1.19 -3.41 -0.48
C PHE A 131 -0.14 -3.26 -1.22
N ILE A 132 -1.10 -2.63 -0.55
CA ILE A 132 -2.36 -2.17 -1.17
C ILE A 132 -2.29 -0.66 -1.20
N PHE A 133 -2.77 -0.10 -2.29
CA PHE A 133 -2.74 1.31 -2.59
C PHE A 133 -4.09 1.78 -3.05
N PHE A 134 -4.37 3.04 -2.72
CA PHE A 134 -5.49 3.77 -3.25
C PHE A 134 -5.11 5.23 -3.35
N TYR A 135 -5.69 5.88 -4.35
CA TYR A 135 -5.47 7.29 -4.61
C TYR A 135 -6.33 8.15 -3.69
N LEU A 136 -5.78 9.29 -3.28
CA LEU A 136 -6.53 10.40 -2.74
C LEU A 136 -6.77 11.42 -3.85
N GLN A 137 -8.02 11.72 -4.13
CA GLN A 137 -8.40 12.79 -5.05
C GLN A 137 -8.94 14.00 -4.28
N LEU A 138 -8.74 15.20 -4.81
CA LEU A 138 -9.41 16.38 -4.26
C LEU A 138 -10.93 16.24 -4.30
N GLY A 139 -11.58 16.66 -3.21
CA GLY A 139 -13.01 16.61 -3.05
C GLY A 139 -13.43 17.05 -1.65
N LEU A 140 -14.46 16.39 -1.11
CA LEU A 140 -14.93 16.65 0.24
C LEU A 140 -13.90 16.20 1.28
N CYS A 141 -13.83 16.95 2.38
CA CYS A 141 -13.02 16.59 3.55
C CYS A 141 -13.37 15.17 4.01
N ASN A 142 -12.34 14.33 4.17
CA ASN A 142 -12.52 13.00 4.69
C ASN A 142 -12.41 13.04 6.21
N GLU A 143 -13.57 13.06 6.86
CA GLU A 143 -13.71 13.10 8.32
C GLU A 143 -12.90 12.01 9.03
N ASN A 144 -12.68 10.86 8.38
CA ASN A 144 -11.91 9.76 8.95
C ASN A 144 -10.41 10.10 9.10
N LEU A 145 -9.88 11.02 8.28
CA LEU A 145 -8.49 11.46 8.36
C LEU A 145 -8.24 12.50 9.45
N LYS A 146 -9.28 13.13 10.03
CA LYS A 146 -9.10 14.17 11.05
C LYS A 146 -8.32 13.70 12.26
N GLY A 147 -8.54 12.45 12.69
CA GLY A 147 -7.79 11.85 13.80
C GLY A 147 -6.29 11.76 13.50
N VAL A 148 -5.94 11.36 12.27
CA VAL A 148 -4.56 11.31 11.79
C VAL A 148 -3.96 12.71 11.74
N LEU A 149 -4.64 13.68 11.12
CA LEU A 149 -4.17 15.07 11.00
C LEU A 149 -3.91 15.71 12.37
N LYS A 150 -4.84 15.54 13.32
CA LYS A 150 -4.65 16.01 14.70
C LYS A 150 -3.46 15.34 15.39
N ALA A 151 -3.23 14.06 15.11
CA ALA A 151 -2.08 13.36 15.69
C ALA A 151 -0.74 13.85 15.11
N LEU A 152 -0.72 14.33 13.86
CA LEU A 152 0.48 14.93 13.24
C LEU A 152 1.01 16.15 14.01
N ASP A 153 0.14 16.94 14.63
CA ASP A 153 0.55 18.06 15.50
C ASP A 153 1.40 17.60 16.69
N SER A 154 1.21 16.35 17.12
CA SER A 154 1.90 15.74 18.26
C SER A 154 3.20 15.03 17.87
N VAL A 155 3.46 14.81 16.58
CA VAL A 155 4.64 14.07 16.08
C VAL A 155 5.57 14.91 15.23
N LYS A 156 5.69 16.21 15.52
CA LYS A 156 6.60 17.11 14.78
C LYS A 156 8.06 16.65 14.77
N THR A 157 8.52 15.90 15.78
CA THR A 157 9.90 15.39 15.85
C THR A 157 10.08 13.98 16.46
N LYS A 158 9.00 13.30 16.88
CA LYS A 158 9.05 11.99 17.57
C LYS A 158 7.81 11.14 17.27
N GLN A 159 7.77 9.91 17.79
CA GLN A 159 6.59 9.04 17.79
C GLN A 159 5.59 9.41 18.91
N ALA A 160 4.31 9.08 18.71
CA ALA A 160 3.25 9.21 19.71
C ALA A 160 2.29 8.01 19.69
N PRO A 161 1.70 7.61 20.84
CA PRO A 161 0.62 6.64 20.86
C PRO A 161 -0.56 7.09 19.99
N PHE A 162 -1.14 6.16 19.25
CA PHE A 162 -2.27 6.42 18.37
C PHE A 162 -3.09 5.13 18.22
N SER A 163 -4.19 5.00 18.97
CA SER A 163 -4.96 3.75 19.09
C SER A 163 -6.39 3.82 18.57
N ASP A 164 -6.90 5.02 18.25
CA ASP A 164 -8.31 5.25 17.96
C ASP A 164 -8.56 5.53 16.47
N PHE A 165 -7.98 4.69 15.61
CA PHE A 165 -8.12 4.82 14.17
C PHE A 165 -8.61 3.53 13.54
N ASP A 166 -9.72 3.62 12.79
CA ASP A 166 -10.19 2.52 11.96
C ASP A 166 -9.55 2.61 10.57
N PRO A 167 -8.56 1.76 10.24
CA PRO A 167 -7.93 1.78 8.93
C PRO A 167 -8.86 1.37 7.78
N SER A 168 -9.97 0.68 8.05
CA SER A 168 -10.94 0.32 7.01
C SER A 168 -11.65 1.55 6.44
N SER A 169 -11.67 2.65 7.18
CA SER A 169 -12.21 3.93 6.75
C SER A 169 -11.46 4.58 5.57
N LEU A 170 -10.25 4.09 5.29
CA LEU A 170 -9.44 4.51 4.14
C LEU A 170 -9.76 3.71 2.87
N LEU A 171 -10.58 2.66 2.97
CA LEU A 171 -10.93 1.86 1.80
C LEU A 171 -11.98 2.58 0.96
N PRO A 172 -11.84 2.59 -0.37
CA PRO A 172 -12.87 3.10 -1.27
C PRO A 172 -14.11 2.20 -1.26
N LYS A 173 -15.19 2.71 -1.85
CA LYS A 173 -16.46 1.97 -1.95
C LYS A 173 -16.35 0.71 -2.81
N SER A 174 -15.62 0.79 -3.92
CA SER A 174 -15.33 -0.35 -4.78
C SER A 174 -13.93 -0.89 -4.49
N MET A 175 -13.83 -2.21 -4.37
CA MET A 175 -12.56 -2.91 -4.21
C MET A 175 -11.99 -3.41 -5.54
N ASP A 176 -12.49 -2.92 -6.67
CA ASP A 176 -11.91 -3.16 -7.99
C ASP A 176 -10.46 -2.67 -8.02
N TYR A 177 -9.56 -3.45 -8.64
CA TYR A 177 -8.13 -3.17 -8.60
C TYR A 177 -7.40 -3.54 -9.88
N TRP A 178 -6.22 -2.96 -10.04
CA TRP A 178 -5.13 -3.46 -10.89
C TRP A 178 -4.08 -4.15 -10.03
N THR A 179 -3.31 -5.07 -10.61
CA THR A 179 -2.19 -5.69 -9.92
C THR A 179 -1.00 -5.93 -10.86
N TYR A 180 0.21 -5.79 -10.32
CA TYR A 180 1.45 -6.09 -11.02
C TYR A 180 2.58 -6.38 -10.01
N ASN A 181 3.65 -7.04 -10.47
CA ASN A 181 4.86 -7.24 -9.68
C ASN A 181 5.84 -6.08 -9.91
N GLY A 182 6.26 -5.43 -8.84
CA GLY A 182 7.10 -4.23 -8.86
C GLY A 182 8.12 -4.18 -7.72
N SER A 183 8.52 -2.97 -7.35
CA SER A 183 9.51 -2.71 -6.29
C SER A 183 8.94 -1.84 -5.17
N LEU A 184 9.74 -1.67 -4.10
CA LEU A 184 9.60 -0.51 -3.22
C LEU A 184 9.85 0.77 -4.03
N THR A 185 9.16 1.86 -3.70
CA THR A 185 9.35 3.19 -4.34
C THR A 185 10.40 4.04 -3.64
N HIS A 186 10.85 3.60 -2.45
CA HIS A 186 11.97 4.18 -1.73
C HIS A 186 13.14 3.19 -1.58
N PRO A 187 14.39 3.66 -1.39
CA PRO A 187 15.53 2.81 -1.09
C PRO A 187 15.21 1.77 0.00
N PRO A 188 15.60 0.49 -0.19
CA PRO A 188 16.56 -0.03 -1.17
C PRO A 188 15.98 -0.44 -2.55
N LEU A 189 14.71 -0.11 -2.87
CA LEU A 189 14.10 -0.34 -4.20
C LEU A 189 14.06 -1.82 -4.63
N HIS A 190 13.89 -2.73 -3.67
CA HIS A 190 13.82 -4.17 -3.94
C HIS A 190 12.58 -4.54 -4.76
N GLU A 191 12.78 -5.24 -5.88
CA GLU A 191 11.74 -5.82 -6.75
C GLU A 191 11.06 -7.03 -6.12
N SER A 192 10.36 -6.80 -5.01
CA SER A 192 9.80 -7.84 -4.15
C SER A 192 8.36 -7.54 -3.74
N VAL A 193 7.68 -6.68 -4.51
CA VAL A 193 6.33 -6.19 -4.18
C VAL A 193 5.32 -6.71 -5.19
N ILE A 194 4.21 -7.25 -4.70
CA ILE A 194 2.98 -7.36 -5.50
C ILE A 194 2.11 -6.16 -5.16
N TRP A 195 1.87 -5.31 -6.15
CA TRP A 195 1.05 -4.12 -6.06
C TRP A 195 -0.41 -4.48 -6.25
N ILE A 196 -1.28 -3.94 -5.39
CA ILE A 196 -2.74 -3.97 -5.56
C ILE A 196 -3.22 -2.52 -5.53
N ILE A 197 -3.60 -1.98 -6.68
CA ILE A 197 -3.97 -0.56 -6.83
C ILE A 197 -5.48 -0.48 -7.03
N LEU A 198 -6.19 0.04 -6.03
CA LEU A 198 -7.64 0.20 -6.09
C LEU A 198 -8.00 1.30 -7.10
N LYS A 199 -8.99 1.02 -7.94
CA LYS A 199 -9.39 1.92 -9.04
C LYS A 199 -10.11 3.16 -8.53
N ASP A 200 -10.94 2.98 -7.51
CA ASP A 200 -11.73 4.06 -6.93
C ASP A 200 -10.87 4.84 -5.93
N PRO A 201 -10.74 6.17 -6.09
CA PRO A 201 -10.07 7.00 -5.10
C PRO A 201 -10.97 7.27 -3.89
N ILE A 202 -10.34 7.61 -2.77
CA ILE A 202 -11.01 8.30 -1.64
C ILE A 202 -10.80 9.80 -1.77
N THR A 203 -11.69 10.61 -1.22
CA THR A 203 -11.59 12.08 -1.33
C THR A 203 -10.75 12.65 -0.19
N ILE A 204 -10.13 13.81 -0.43
CA ILE A 204 -9.51 14.67 0.59
C ILE A 204 -9.76 16.13 0.22
N SER A 205 -9.84 17.01 1.22
CA SER A 205 -9.88 18.47 1.02
C SER A 205 -8.50 19.01 0.64
N SER A 206 -8.44 20.28 0.25
CA SER A 206 -7.17 20.98 -0.04
C SER A 206 -6.45 21.40 1.26
N GLU A 207 -7.21 21.73 2.31
CA GLU A 207 -6.71 21.99 3.68
C GLU A 207 -6.24 20.72 4.38
#